data_AF-A0A8E2F204-F1
#
_entry.id   AF-A0A8E2F204-F1
#
_cell.length_a   1.000
_cell.length_b   1.000
_cell.length_c   1.000
_cell.angle_alpha   90.00
_cell.angle_beta   90.00
_cell.angle_gamma   90.00
#
_symmetry.space_group_name_H-M   'P 1'
#
loop_
_entity.id
_entity.type
_entity.pdbx_description
1 polymer ?
#
loop_
_entity_poly.entity_id
_entity_poly.type
_entity_poly.pdbx_seq_one_letter_code
_entity_poly.pdbx_strand_id
1 'polypeptide(L)'
;MQLQEAPERYWKLLSYSLPSTRDTRRGLLDCKKNSGSSFGDAINILAEKNCRTCRDRFIAIYVLLESSMSKGESLPPTATQACKFVAWKSLERGDYTPLLLAPCGEREVPGAPWLRGHENMKPWAWTLRKLMQPADDLTIIRAGRIMPKLEVIDILTEWQYQSFRDFPAVARKVIENTGASPESFRDTIARLYIDQYHELLEVSTSTIQPSRYRLDGTYICRKSGSDPKYLKSLEGVLSDILAAPCCKTCLKVSLFRMALWEHPGESAQVYRIPGLRFRQSLPNGVGLVISAGRIVGRLVYGTPA
;
A
#
# COMPACT_ATOMS: atom_id res chain seq x y z
N MET A 1 -6.06 27.73 20.30
CA MET A 1 -7.30 26.99 20.60
C MET A 1 -6.91 25.68 21.26
N GLN A 2 -7.16 25.51 22.56
CA GLN A 2 -6.74 24.33 23.31
C GLN A 2 -7.65 23.13 22.98
N LEU A 3 -7.04 21.97 22.66
CA LEU A 3 -7.71 20.77 22.15
C LEU A 3 -8.50 19.96 23.20
N GLN A 4 -8.60 20.40 24.45
CA GLN A 4 -9.20 19.58 25.53
C GLN A 4 -10.73 19.39 25.42
N GLU A 5 -11.47 20.30 24.79
CA GLU A 5 -12.91 20.13 24.48
C GLU A 5 -13.19 19.71 23.03
N ALA A 6 -12.14 19.54 22.24
CA ALA A 6 -12.23 19.41 20.78
C ALA A 6 -12.71 18.04 20.27
N PRO A 7 -12.45 16.88 20.90
CA PRO A 7 -12.76 15.58 20.28
C PRO A 7 -14.27 15.41 20.03
N GLU A 8 -15.11 15.67 21.02
CA GLU A 8 -16.59 15.59 20.92
C GLU A 8 -17.15 16.55 19.85
N ARG A 9 -16.64 17.78 19.80
CA ARG A 9 -17.04 18.78 18.79
C ARG A 9 -16.57 18.38 17.39
N TYR A 10 -15.36 17.84 17.24
CA TYR A 10 -14.86 17.35 15.96
C TYR A 10 -15.60 16.10 15.50
N TRP A 11 -15.94 15.19 16.40
CA TRP A 11 -16.79 14.05 16.08
C TRP A 11 -18.17 14.49 15.58
N LYS A 12 -18.77 15.49 16.24
CA LYS A 12 -20.01 16.11 15.75
C LYS A 12 -19.80 16.74 14.38
N LEU A 13 -18.77 17.55 14.18
CA LEU A 13 -18.47 18.22 12.90
C LEU A 13 -18.17 17.22 11.77
N LEU A 14 -17.43 16.15 12.04
CA LEU A 14 -17.21 15.04 11.11
C LEU A 14 -18.54 14.37 10.78
N SER A 15 -19.41 14.15 11.78
CA SER A 15 -20.73 13.57 11.54
C SER A 15 -21.68 14.47 10.73
N TYR A 16 -21.43 15.79 10.68
CA TYR A 16 -22.17 16.76 9.86
C TYR A 16 -21.55 16.99 8.48
N SER A 17 -20.22 16.88 8.36
CA SER A 17 -19.48 17.16 7.12
C SER A 17 -19.32 15.93 6.24
N LEU A 18 -19.44 14.74 6.82
CA LEU A 18 -19.49 13.48 6.09
C LEU A 18 -20.93 13.22 5.64
N PRO A 19 -21.18 12.82 4.38
CA PRO A 19 -22.53 12.48 3.93
C PRO A 19 -23.14 11.45 4.88
N SER A 20 -24.40 11.68 5.29
CA SER A 20 -25.09 10.94 6.35
C SER A 20 -25.52 9.52 5.94
N THR A 21 -24.70 8.81 5.17
CA THR A 21 -24.95 7.39 4.90
C THR A 21 -24.72 6.62 6.19
N ARG A 22 -25.66 5.73 6.54
CA ARG A 22 -25.58 4.87 7.74
C ARG A 22 -24.24 4.14 7.82
N ASP A 23 -23.66 3.80 6.67
CA ASP A 23 -22.36 3.11 6.55
C ASP A 23 -21.17 3.94 7.05
N THR A 24 -21.22 5.27 6.90
CA THR A 24 -20.12 6.14 7.34
C THR A 24 -20.03 6.21 8.86
N ARG A 25 -21.18 6.37 9.55
CA ARG A 25 -21.20 6.34 11.02
C ARG A 25 -20.84 4.97 11.56
N ARG A 26 -21.32 3.90 10.91
CA ARG A 26 -20.99 2.51 11.30
C ARG A 26 -19.49 2.25 11.18
N GLY A 27 -18.88 2.60 10.05
CA GLY A 27 -17.43 2.46 9.85
C GLY A 27 -16.61 3.21 10.89
N LEU A 28 -16.95 4.47 11.19
CA LEU A 28 -16.25 5.25 12.23
C LEU A 28 -16.42 4.65 13.64
N LEU A 29 -17.62 4.19 13.98
CA LEU A 29 -17.90 3.53 15.26
C LEU A 29 -17.19 2.18 15.38
N ASP A 30 -17.15 1.39 14.31
CA ASP A 30 -16.45 0.11 14.27
C ASP A 30 -14.93 0.32 14.41
N CYS A 31 -14.39 1.39 13.86
CA CYS A 31 -12.97 1.73 14.03
C CYS A 31 -12.67 2.22 15.45
N LYS A 32 -13.58 3.00 16.05
CA LYS A 32 -13.45 3.39 17.45
C LYS A 32 -13.53 2.20 18.39
N LYS A 33 -14.33 1.18 18.07
CA LYS A 33 -14.43 -0.07 18.84
C LYS A 33 -13.21 -0.97 18.65
N ASN A 34 -12.56 -0.92 17.50
CA ASN A 34 -11.32 -1.65 17.23
C ASN A 34 -10.11 -0.81 17.67
N SER A 35 -9.80 -0.84 18.96
CA SER A 35 -8.52 -0.35 19.50
C SER A 35 -7.37 -1.06 18.78
N GLY A 36 -6.76 -0.40 17.80
CA GLY A 36 -5.75 -1.02 16.91
C GLY A 36 -5.84 -0.65 15.42
N SER A 37 -6.62 0.37 15.05
CA SER A 37 -6.64 0.85 13.65
C SER A 37 -5.26 1.41 13.25
N SER A 38 -4.72 0.93 12.13
CA SER A 38 -3.48 1.48 11.56
C SER A 38 -3.74 2.78 10.79
N PHE A 39 -2.68 3.52 10.47
CA PHE A 39 -2.72 4.68 9.59
C PHE A 39 -3.30 4.30 8.22
N GLY A 40 -2.90 3.15 7.67
CA GLY A 40 -3.44 2.59 6.43
C GLY A 40 -4.95 2.33 6.53
N ASP A 41 -5.44 1.76 7.63
CA ASP A 41 -6.87 1.56 7.85
C ASP A 41 -7.62 2.91 7.89
N ALA A 42 -7.09 3.89 8.64
CA ALA A 42 -7.65 5.24 8.73
C ALA A 42 -7.71 5.92 7.35
N ILE A 43 -6.66 5.79 6.54
CA ILE A 43 -6.62 6.24 5.15
C ILE A 43 -7.73 5.58 4.33
N ASN A 44 -7.87 4.25 4.39
CA ASN A 44 -8.88 3.52 3.64
C ASN A 44 -10.32 3.95 3.99
N ILE A 45 -10.60 4.18 5.28
CA ILE A 45 -11.92 4.65 5.75
C ILE A 45 -12.24 6.05 5.21
N LEU A 46 -11.24 6.93 5.18
CA LEU A 46 -11.42 8.34 4.83
C LEU A 46 -11.27 8.62 3.33
N ALA A 47 -10.62 7.73 2.58
CA ALA A 47 -10.40 7.89 1.14
C ALA A 47 -11.71 7.96 0.34
N GLU A 48 -12.75 7.29 0.81
CA GLU A 48 -14.09 7.33 0.20
C GLU A 48 -14.94 8.51 0.66
N LYS A 49 -14.38 9.39 1.51
CA LYS A 49 -15.13 10.48 2.13
C LYS A 49 -14.82 11.81 1.47
N ASN A 50 -15.89 12.57 1.23
CA ASN A 50 -15.83 13.92 0.69
C ASN A 50 -15.45 14.94 1.78
N CYS A 51 -14.20 14.89 2.26
CA CYS A 51 -13.65 15.94 3.11
C CYS A 51 -13.48 17.23 2.30
N ARG A 52 -13.84 18.38 2.89
CA ARG A 52 -13.79 19.69 2.23
C ARG A 52 -12.36 20.16 1.97
N THR A 53 -11.45 19.86 2.89
CA THR A 53 -10.02 20.21 2.76
C THR A 53 -9.13 18.99 3.01
N CYS A 54 -7.92 18.98 2.44
CA CYS A 54 -6.94 17.93 2.71
C CYS A 54 -6.54 17.88 4.19
N ARG A 55 -6.55 19.03 4.88
CA ARG A 55 -6.21 19.10 6.31
C ARG A 55 -7.26 18.39 7.18
N ASP A 56 -8.54 18.53 6.85
CA ASP A 56 -9.63 17.89 7.61
C ASP A 56 -9.48 16.36 7.63
N ARG A 57 -8.93 15.78 6.55
CA ARG A 57 -8.62 14.34 6.51
C ARG A 57 -7.61 13.97 7.60
N PHE A 58 -6.53 14.74 7.76
CA PHE A 58 -5.51 14.44 8.75
C PHE A 58 -5.96 14.75 10.19
N ILE A 59 -6.87 15.70 10.38
CA ILE A 59 -7.55 15.87 11.66
C ILE A 59 -8.38 14.62 11.97
N ALA A 60 -9.15 14.13 10.99
CA ALA A 60 -9.95 12.91 11.17
C ALA A 60 -9.08 11.68 11.44
N ILE A 61 -7.96 11.50 10.72
CA ILE A 61 -7.00 10.42 10.99
C ILE A 61 -6.42 10.57 12.40
N TYR A 62 -5.99 11.77 12.78
CA TYR A 62 -5.47 12.02 14.13
C TYR A 62 -6.47 11.60 15.20
N VAL A 63 -7.74 11.99 15.06
CA VAL A 63 -8.83 11.62 15.98
C VAL A 63 -9.10 10.11 15.97
N LEU A 64 -9.05 9.45 14.80
CA LEU A 64 -9.20 7.99 14.69
C LEU A 64 -8.07 7.24 15.40
N LEU A 65 -6.87 7.82 15.41
CA LEU A 65 -5.68 7.25 16.05
C LEU A 65 -5.47 7.78 17.49
N GLU A 66 -6.30 8.72 17.97
CA GLU A 66 -6.09 9.51 19.19
C GLU A 66 -6.11 8.69 20.48
N SER A 67 -6.83 7.54 20.50
CA SER A 67 -6.79 6.59 21.62
C SER A 67 -5.38 6.10 21.96
N SER A 68 -4.41 6.46 21.12
CA SER A 68 -3.06 5.97 21.14
C SER A 68 -2.02 7.05 20.78
N MET A 69 -2.39 8.34 20.83
CA MET A 69 -1.46 9.47 20.73
C MET A 69 -1.32 10.23 22.07
N SER A 70 -0.18 10.87 22.30
CA SER A 70 0.08 11.60 23.55
C SER A 70 -0.85 12.80 23.69
N LYS A 71 -1.53 12.91 24.84
CA LYS A 71 -2.43 14.03 25.14
C LYS A 71 -1.63 15.35 25.15
N GLY A 72 -2.11 16.34 24.41
CA GLY A 72 -1.62 17.73 24.49
C GLY A 72 -0.83 18.24 23.27
N GLU A 73 -0.49 17.38 22.32
CA GLU A 73 0.13 17.83 21.06
C GLU A 73 -0.93 18.45 20.14
N SER A 74 -0.57 19.57 19.49
CA SER A 74 -1.45 20.23 18.53
C SER A 74 -1.08 19.86 17.10
N LEU A 75 -2.08 19.55 16.29
CA LEU A 75 -1.89 19.24 14.88
C LEU A 75 -1.35 20.48 14.14
N PRO A 76 -0.30 20.34 13.30
CA PRO A 76 0.20 21.46 12.50
C PRO A 76 -0.85 22.16 11.64
N PRO A 77 -0.62 23.44 11.29
CA PRO A 77 -1.62 24.27 10.60
C PRO A 77 -1.81 23.91 9.13
N THR A 78 -0.81 23.33 8.46
CA THR A 78 -0.89 22.97 7.03
C THR A 78 -1.21 21.49 6.84
N ALA A 79 -1.86 21.13 5.72
CA ALA A 79 -2.21 19.73 5.43
C ALA A 79 -0.96 18.83 5.32
N THR A 80 0.09 19.31 4.65
CA THR A 80 1.34 18.57 4.48
C THR A 80 2.05 18.32 5.82
N GLN A 81 2.16 19.33 6.67
CA GLN A 81 2.76 19.16 8.00
C GLN A 81 1.88 18.29 8.90
N ALA A 82 0.55 18.42 8.83
CA ALA A 82 -0.38 17.57 9.54
C ALA A 82 -0.25 16.11 9.12
N CYS A 83 -0.15 15.84 7.81
CA CYS A 83 0.10 14.49 7.31
C CYS A 83 1.42 13.93 7.86
N LYS A 84 2.52 14.68 7.69
CA LYS A 84 3.84 14.28 8.20
C LYS A 84 3.80 13.99 9.68
N PHE A 85 3.14 14.84 10.46
CA PHE A 85 2.99 14.66 11.90
C PHE A 85 2.25 13.37 12.24
N VAL A 86 1.06 13.14 11.67
CA VAL A 86 0.26 11.95 11.98
C VAL A 86 0.97 10.67 11.52
N ALA A 87 1.54 10.68 10.31
CA ALA A 87 2.32 9.55 9.79
C ALA A 87 3.54 9.26 10.69
N TRP A 88 4.27 10.29 11.13
CA TRP A 88 5.40 10.13 12.03
C TRP A 88 4.98 9.54 13.38
N LYS A 89 3.88 10.03 13.97
CA LYS A 89 3.32 9.48 15.21
C LYS A 89 2.88 8.03 15.07
N SER A 90 2.38 7.64 13.90
CA SER A 90 2.13 6.22 13.60
C SER A 90 3.42 5.41 13.58
N LEU A 91 4.49 5.89 12.92
CA LEU A 91 5.78 5.20 12.90
C LEU A 91 6.41 5.06 14.29
N GLU A 92 6.31 6.08 15.15
CA GLU A 92 6.78 6.03 16.55
C GLU A 92 6.12 4.90 17.36
N ARG A 93 4.96 4.41 16.91
CA ARG A 93 4.17 3.36 17.57
C ARG A 93 4.32 1.99 16.93
N GLY A 94 5.23 1.83 15.96
CA GLY A 94 5.42 0.58 15.25
C GLY A 94 4.40 0.30 14.17
N ASP A 95 3.64 1.31 13.72
CA ASP A 95 2.77 1.19 12.57
C ASP A 95 3.54 1.45 11.28
N TYR A 96 3.77 0.38 10.51
CA TYR A 96 4.51 0.39 9.24
C TYR A 96 3.67 0.91 8.06
N THR A 97 2.36 1.05 8.21
CA THR A 97 1.47 1.37 7.10
C THR A 97 1.77 2.70 6.39
N PRO A 98 2.31 3.77 7.03
CA PRO A 98 2.72 4.97 6.30
C PRO A 98 3.82 4.73 5.26
N LEU A 99 4.71 3.75 5.48
CA LEU A 99 5.78 3.40 4.54
C LEU A 99 5.28 2.54 3.36
N LEU A 100 4.07 2.01 3.50
CA LEU A 100 3.49 1.06 2.57
C LEU A 100 2.42 1.71 1.68
N LEU A 101 2.16 3.02 1.79
CA LEU A 101 1.14 3.69 0.98
C LEU A 101 1.58 3.85 -0.48
N ALA A 102 0.66 3.59 -1.39
CA ALA A 102 0.89 3.87 -2.80
C ALA A 102 0.77 5.38 -3.09
N PRO A 103 1.68 5.96 -3.90
CA PRO A 103 1.58 7.36 -4.30
C PRO A 103 0.46 7.59 -5.30
N CYS A 104 -0.09 8.81 -5.28
CA CYS A 104 -1.21 9.24 -6.11
C CYS A 104 -0.86 10.39 -7.04
N GLY A 105 0.32 10.35 -7.67
CA GLY A 105 0.81 11.40 -8.58
C GLY A 105 1.11 12.74 -7.87
N GLU A 106 1.40 12.67 -6.58
CA GLU A 106 1.59 13.83 -5.70
C GLU A 106 3.06 14.25 -5.57
N ARG A 107 3.26 15.46 -5.07
CA ARG A 107 4.61 16.01 -4.85
C ARG A 107 5.26 15.36 -3.63
N GLU A 108 6.60 15.31 -3.63
CA GLU A 108 7.33 14.91 -2.45
C GLU A 108 7.18 15.91 -1.31
N VAL A 109 7.05 15.39 -0.09
CA VAL A 109 7.04 16.21 1.11
C VAL A 109 8.48 16.56 1.50
N PRO A 110 8.85 17.85 1.62
CA PRO A 110 10.18 18.24 2.06
C PRO A 110 10.58 17.59 3.39
N GLY A 111 11.74 16.93 3.39
CA GLY A 111 12.25 16.20 4.55
C GLY A 111 11.42 14.97 4.95
N ALA A 112 10.55 14.47 4.07
CA ALA A 112 9.83 13.21 4.22
C ALA A 112 9.54 12.55 2.84
N PRO A 113 10.56 12.23 2.03
CA PRO A 113 10.37 11.64 0.70
C PRO A 113 9.73 10.23 0.73
N TRP A 114 9.71 9.60 1.91
CA TRP A 114 9.03 8.33 2.17
C TRP A 114 7.51 8.47 2.30
N LEU A 115 7.00 9.68 2.54
CA LEU A 115 5.59 9.92 2.79
C LEU A 115 4.84 10.09 1.46
N ARG A 116 3.93 9.16 1.18
CA ARG A 116 3.14 9.09 -0.06
C ARG A 116 1.64 8.94 0.24
N GLY A 117 0.79 9.20 -0.77
CA GLY A 117 -0.67 9.15 -0.71
C GLY A 117 -1.35 10.27 0.09
N HIS A 118 -0.67 11.38 0.37
CA HIS A 118 -1.15 12.44 1.27
C HIS A 118 -2.04 13.52 0.65
N GLU A 119 -1.79 13.95 -0.60
CA GLU A 119 -2.59 15.02 -1.25
C GLU A 119 -3.90 14.45 -1.79
N ASN A 120 -3.82 13.26 -2.40
CA ASN A 120 -4.92 12.64 -3.10
C ASN A 120 -5.22 11.26 -2.52
N MET A 121 -5.79 11.27 -1.31
CA MET A 121 -6.22 10.07 -0.61
C MET A 121 -7.26 9.32 -1.46
N LYS A 122 -6.85 8.18 -2.05
CA LYS A 122 -7.71 7.31 -2.87
C LYS A 122 -7.87 5.95 -2.19
N PRO A 123 -9.00 5.24 -2.38
CA PRO A 123 -9.21 3.94 -1.75
C PRO A 123 -8.09 2.95 -2.10
N TRP A 124 -7.58 3.01 -3.32
CA TRP A 124 -6.48 2.15 -3.77
C TRP A 124 -5.11 2.53 -3.20
N ALA A 125 -4.93 3.67 -2.52
CA ALA A 125 -3.65 4.00 -1.87
C ALA A 125 -3.29 2.95 -0.80
N TRP A 126 -4.32 2.34 -0.18
CA TRP A 126 -4.20 1.28 0.81
C TRP A 126 -4.99 0.03 0.41
N THR A 127 -4.32 -0.95 -0.18
CA THR A 127 -4.97 -2.22 -0.58
C THR A 127 -4.76 -3.36 0.41
N LEU A 128 -3.78 -3.28 1.32
CA LEU A 128 -3.42 -4.40 2.21
C LEU A 128 -4.53 -4.79 3.19
N ARG A 129 -5.53 -3.92 3.39
CA ARG A 129 -6.66 -4.07 4.32
C ARG A 129 -6.19 -4.14 5.78
N LYS A 130 -7.02 -4.73 6.65
CA LYS A 130 -6.84 -4.79 8.10
C LYS A 130 -5.51 -5.45 8.47
N LEU A 131 -4.78 -4.84 9.42
CA LEU A 131 -3.64 -5.45 10.08
C LEU A 131 -4.08 -6.71 10.85
N MET A 132 -3.43 -7.84 10.56
CA MET A 132 -3.72 -9.14 11.20
C MET A 132 -2.64 -9.51 12.22
N GLN A 133 -1.39 -9.18 11.93
CA GLN A 133 -0.25 -9.41 12.81
C GLN A 133 0.72 -8.23 12.67
N PRO A 134 1.16 -7.60 13.77
CA PRO A 134 2.17 -6.56 13.73
C PRO A 134 3.55 -7.13 13.34
N ALA A 135 4.49 -6.25 13.01
CA ALA A 135 5.87 -6.64 12.79
C ALA A 135 6.54 -7.15 14.08
N ASP A 136 7.55 -8.01 13.94
CA ASP A 136 8.33 -8.55 15.07
C ASP A 136 9.11 -7.45 15.79
N ASP A 137 9.45 -6.36 15.09
CA ASP A 137 10.11 -5.19 15.65
C ASP A 137 9.27 -3.94 15.40
N LEU A 138 8.74 -3.37 16.47
CA LEU A 138 7.92 -2.16 16.45
C LEU A 138 8.76 -0.87 16.45
N THR A 139 10.09 -0.97 16.59
CA THR A 139 10.97 0.19 16.65
C THR A 139 11.36 0.65 15.24
N ILE A 140 10.51 1.49 14.65
CA ILE A 140 10.74 2.02 13.30
C ILE A 140 11.64 3.25 13.33
N ILE A 141 11.45 4.14 14.30
CA ILE A 141 12.23 5.38 14.43
C ILE A 141 13.43 5.14 15.35
N ARG A 142 14.64 5.38 14.85
CA ARG A 142 15.90 5.26 15.60
C ARG A 142 16.75 6.49 15.36
N ALA A 143 17.24 7.11 16.43
CA ALA A 143 18.05 8.34 16.36
C ALA A 143 17.38 9.44 15.48
N GLY A 144 16.06 9.60 15.59
CA GLY A 144 15.30 10.59 14.81
C GLY A 144 15.21 10.30 13.31
N ARG A 145 15.52 9.07 12.87
CA ARG A 145 15.45 8.63 11.47
C ARG A 145 14.59 7.38 11.33
N ILE A 146 14.01 7.17 10.16
CA ILE A 146 13.27 5.95 9.82
C ILE A 146 14.28 4.85 9.52
N MET A 147 14.38 3.88 10.42
CA MET A 147 15.31 2.76 10.35
C MET A 147 14.59 1.47 10.80
N PRO A 148 13.54 1.03 10.08
CA PRO A 148 12.84 -0.21 10.40
C PRO A 148 13.77 -1.42 10.36
N LYS A 149 13.45 -2.46 11.11
CA LYS A 149 14.09 -3.77 10.95
C LYS A 149 13.56 -4.41 9.67
N LEU A 150 14.44 -4.56 8.70
CA LEU A 150 14.15 -5.16 7.40
C LEU A 150 15.06 -6.35 7.18
N GLU A 151 14.54 -7.40 6.54
CA GLU A 151 15.34 -8.53 6.11
C GLU A 151 15.44 -8.51 4.58
N VAL A 152 16.66 -8.54 4.07
CA VAL A 152 16.91 -8.58 2.63
C VAL A 152 16.36 -9.91 2.11
N ILE A 153 15.45 -9.83 1.13
CA ILE A 153 15.07 -10.98 0.33
C ILE A 153 16.11 -11.13 -0.78
N ASP A 154 16.24 -10.11 -1.64
CA ASP A 154 17.18 -10.15 -2.76
C ASP A 154 17.34 -8.81 -3.48
N ILE A 155 18.19 -8.81 -4.52
CA ILE A 155 18.23 -7.78 -5.56
C ILE A 155 17.16 -8.09 -6.62
N LEU A 156 16.40 -7.06 -6.99
CA LEU A 156 15.43 -7.14 -8.08
C LEU A 156 16.16 -7.09 -9.42
N THR A 157 16.50 -8.25 -9.97
CA THR A 157 17.20 -8.37 -11.26
C THR A 157 16.24 -8.33 -12.44
N GLU A 158 15.07 -8.95 -12.29
CA GLU A 158 14.07 -9.07 -13.34
C GLU A 158 12.68 -8.84 -12.77
N TRP A 159 11.86 -8.13 -13.55
CA TRP A 159 10.48 -7.85 -13.22
C TRP A 159 9.67 -7.61 -14.48
N GLN A 160 8.40 -7.96 -14.44
CA GLN A 160 7.51 -7.75 -15.56
C GLN A 160 6.12 -7.35 -15.09
N TYR A 161 5.59 -6.28 -15.67
CA TYR A 161 4.19 -5.93 -15.51
C TYR A 161 3.31 -7.11 -15.93
N GLN A 162 2.42 -7.53 -15.04
CA GLN A 162 1.53 -8.64 -15.30
C GLN A 162 0.16 -8.35 -14.70
N SER A 163 -0.87 -8.26 -15.53
CA SER A 163 -2.23 -8.23 -15.01
C SER A 163 -2.53 -9.57 -14.33
N PHE A 164 -2.81 -9.55 -13.02
CA PHE A 164 -3.24 -10.74 -12.29
C PHE A 164 -4.67 -11.15 -12.66
N ARG A 165 -5.42 -10.32 -13.40
CA ARG A 165 -6.69 -10.70 -14.02
C ARG A 165 -6.50 -11.66 -15.21
N ASP A 166 -5.32 -11.66 -15.83
CA ASP A 166 -4.95 -12.60 -16.89
C ASP A 166 -4.29 -13.84 -16.27
N PHE A 167 -5.12 -14.70 -15.68
CA PHE A 167 -4.67 -15.94 -15.06
C PHE A 167 -3.85 -16.83 -16.01
N PRO A 168 -4.24 -17.05 -17.29
CA PRO A 168 -3.42 -17.83 -18.23
C PRO A 168 -2.00 -17.30 -18.39
N ALA A 169 -1.81 -15.98 -18.48
CA ALA A 169 -0.48 -15.38 -18.57
C ALA A 169 0.33 -15.55 -17.28
N VAL A 170 -0.29 -15.40 -16.10
CA VAL A 170 0.39 -15.67 -14.82
C VAL A 170 0.76 -17.15 -14.69
N ALA A 171 -0.18 -18.06 -14.97
CA ALA A 171 0.04 -19.50 -14.89
C ALA A 171 1.19 -19.95 -15.79
N ARG A 172 1.28 -19.43 -17.02
CA ARG A 172 2.40 -19.71 -17.92
C ARG A 172 3.75 -19.33 -17.30
N LYS A 173 3.87 -18.11 -16.74
CA LYS A 173 5.10 -17.67 -16.07
C LYS A 173 5.43 -18.52 -14.86
N VAL A 174 4.43 -18.94 -14.09
CA VAL A 174 4.65 -19.86 -12.97
C VAL A 174 5.22 -21.17 -13.48
N ILE A 175 4.64 -21.79 -14.50
CA ILE A 175 5.15 -23.05 -15.10
C ILE A 175 6.59 -22.86 -15.62
N GLU A 176 6.87 -21.75 -16.31
CA GLU A 176 8.22 -21.41 -16.80
C GLU A 176 9.25 -21.32 -15.67
N ASN A 177 8.85 -20.87 -14.47
CA ASN A 177 9.75 -20.70 -13.32
C ASN A 177 9.82 -21.94 -12.41
N THR A 178 8.72 -22.66 -12.22
CA THR A 178 8.64 -23.81 -11.30
C THR A 178 8.93 -25.15 -11.98
N GLY A 179 9.00 -25.18 -13.31
CA GLY A 179 9.12 -26.40 -14.09
C GLY A 179 7.85 -27.26 -14.00
N ALA A 180 8.02 -28.58 -14.18
CA ALA A 180 6.92 -29.54 -14.28
C ALA A 180 6.33 -30.01 -12.95
N SER A 181 6.74 -29.47 -11.79
CA SER A 181 6.21 -29.89 -10.47
C SER A 181 4.80 -29.31 -10.24
N PRO A 182 3.75 -30.15 -10.16
CA PRO A 182 2.39 -29.67 -9.88
C PRO A 182 2.26 -29.01 -8.50
N GLU A 183 3.00 -29.49 -7.51
CA GLU A 183 3.01 -28.95 -6.15
C GLU A 183 3.62 -27.55 -6.14
N SER A 184 4.76 -27.36 -6.81
CA SER A 184 5.42 -26.06 -6.91
C SER A 184 4.56 -25.03 -7.65
N PHE A 185 3.88 -25.46 -8.72
CA PHE A 185 2.92 -24.63 -9.44
C PHE A 185 1.75 -24.23 -8.53
N ARG A 186 1.08 -25.20 -7.89
CA ARG A 186 -0.06 -24.98 -7.00
C ARG A 186 0.31 -24.02 -5.88
N ASP A 187 1.42 -24.28 -5.20
CA ASP A 187 1.86 -23.47 -4.06
C ASP A 187 2.20 -22.05 -4.51
N THR A 188 2.82 -21.88 -5.68
CA THR A 188 3.11 -20.54 -6.22
C THR A 188 1.83 -19.79 -6.58
N ILE A 189 0.87 -20.43 -7.25
CA ILE A 189 -0.43 -19.82 -7.56
C ILE A 189 -1.19 -19.46 -6.28
N ALA A 190 -1.23 -20.37 -5.32
CA ALA A 190 -1.88 -20.13 -4.03
C ALA A 190 -1.31 -18.90 -3.32
N ARG A 191 0.01 -18.68 -3.39
CA ARG A 191 0.67 -17.47 -2.85
C ARG A 191 0.34 -16.20 -3.63
N LEU A 192 0.31 -16.28 -4.96
CA LEU A 192 0.08 -15.13 -5.84
C LEU A 192 -1.37 -14.63 -5.80
N TYR A 193 -2.33 -15.52 -5.54
CA TYR A 193 -3.77 -15.25 -5.61
C TYR A 193 -4.49 -15.26 -4.25
N ILE A 194 -3.77 -15.05 -3.14
CA ILE A 194 -4.34 -15.07 -1.79
C ILE A 194 -5.57 -14.18 -1.69
N ASP A 195 -6.68 -14.83 -1.33
CA ASP A 195 -7.97 -14.22 -1.01
C ASP A 195 -8.52 -13.23 -2.06
N GLN A 196 -8.16 -13.40 -3.35
CA GLN A 196 -8.84 -12.66 -4.43
C GLN A 196 -10.33 -13.06 -4.61
N TYR A 197 -10.79 -14.10 -3.89
CA TYR A 197 -12.12 -14.69 -4.06
C TYR A 197 -13.29 -13.90 -3.45
N HIS A 198 -13.07 -12.77 -2.76
CA HIS A 198 -14.19 -12.06 -2.09
C HIS A 198 -14.70 -10.77 -2.77
N GLU A 199 -14.04 -10.22 -3.79
CA GLU A 199 -14.49 -8.96 -4.44
C GLU A 199 -14.38 -8.94 -5.98
N LEU A 200 -14.04 -10.06 -6.63
CA LEU A 200 -14.15 -10.16 -8.10
C LEU A 200 -15.61 -10.26 -8.60
N LEU A 201 -16.60 -10.15 -7.71
CA LEU A 201 -18.00 -9.95 -8.07
C LEU A 201 -18.26 -8.46 -8.37
N GLU A 202 -18.65 -8.20 -9.62
CA GLU A 202 -19.33 -6.98 -10.12
C GLU A 202 -18.49 -5.79 -10.65
N VAL A 203 -17.26 -5.98 -11.11
CA VAL A 203 -16.70 -5.04 -12.10
C VAL A 203 -16.92 -5.60 -13.50
N SER A 204 -17.95 -5.09 -14.17
CA SER A 204 -18.29 -5.38 -15.57
C SER A 204 -17.04 -5.43 -16.44
N THR A 205 -16.76 -6.61 -16.99
CA THR A 205 -15.68 -6.87 -17.93
C THR A 205 -16.01 -6.25 -19.29
N SER A 206 -15.89 -4.93 -19.40
CA SER A 206 -15.64 -4.32 -20.70
C SER A 206 -14.16 -4.49 -21.02
N THR A 207 -13.93 -5.23 -22.11
CA THR A 207 -12.70 -5.66 -22.75
C THR A 207 -11.46 -4.80 -22.45
N ILE A 208 -10.65 -5.21 -21.46
CA ILE A 208 -9.28 -4.68 -21.28
C ILE A 208 -8.34 -5.57 -22.10
N GLN A 209 -7.82 -5.05 -23.22
CA GLN A 209 -6.74 -5.73 -23.95
C GLN A 209 -5.43 -5.62 -23.15
N PRO A 210 -4.65 -6.71 -23.00
CA PRO A 210 -3.34 -6.65 -22.36
C PRO A 210 -2.40 -5.74 -23.17
N SER A 211 -1.92 -4.67 -22.53
CA SER A 211 -0.94 -3.77 -23.12
C SER A 211 0.44 -4.46 -23.18
N ARG A 212 1.19 -4.28 -24.28
CA ARG A 212 2.58 -4.72 -24.38
C ARG A 212 3.51 -3.55 -24.02
N TYR A 213 4.39 -3.78 -23.06
CA TYR A 213 5.51 -2.89 -22.75
C TYR A 213 6.75 -3.35 -23.50
N ARG A 214 7.60 -2.42 -23.94
CA ARG A 214 8.97 -2.72 -24.35
C ARG A 214 9.87 -2.90 -23.13
N LEU A 215 10.97 -3.64 -23.29
CA LEU A 215 11.99 -3.85 -22.27
C LEU A 215 12.68 -2.55 -21.81
N ASP A 216 12.51 -1.44 -22.54
CA ASP A 216 13.01 -0.10 -22.18
C ASP A 216 11.99 0.74 -21.36
N GLY A 217 10.87 0.14 -20.95
CA GLY A 217 9.81 0.83 -20.21
C GLY A 217 8.89 1.70 -21.05
N THR A 218 9.03 1.73 -22.39
CA THR A 218 8.14 2.50 -23.26
C THR A 218 6.84 1.76 -23.59
N TYR A 219 5.73 2.49 -23.52
CA TYR A 219 4.38 2.00 -23.77
C TYR A 219 4.09 1.87 -25.28
N ILE A 220 3.63 0.71 -25.75
CA ILE A 220 3.09 0.55 -27.09
C ILE A 220 1.56 0.53 -27.03
N CYS A 221 0.93 1.68 -27.27
CA CYS A 221 -0.52 1.74 -27.50
C CYS A 221 -0.83 1.33 -28.94
N ARG A 222 -1.55 0.22 -29.15
CA ARG A 222 -2.32 0.04 -30.40
C ARG A 222 -3.64 0.76 -30.23
N LYS A 223 -3.81 1.86 -30.97
CA LYS A 223 -5.01 2.71 -30.97
C LYS A 223 -6.30 1.89 -31.04
N SER A 224 -7.09 1.89 -29.97
CA SER A 224 -8.53 1.65 -30.01
C SER A 224 -9.23 2.60 -29.02
N GLY A 225 -9.75 3.71 -29.57
CA GLY A 225 -10.94 4.44 -29.13
C GLY A 225 -11.15 4.89 -27.67
N SER A 226 -10.24 4.66 -26.74
CA SER A 226 -10.40 5.05 -25.32
C SER A 226 -9.73 6.40 -25.04
N ASP A 227 -10.44 7.28 -24.33
CA ASP A 227 -9.96 8.61 -23.92
C ASP A 227 -8.59 8.49 -23.21
N PRO A 228 -7.53 9.17 -23.69
CA PRO A 228 -6.22 9.20 -23.04
C PRO A 228 -6.26 9.59 -21.55
N LYS A 229 -7.29 10.33 -21.10
CA LYS A 229 -7.50 10.63 -19.68
C LYS A 229 -7.95 9.42 -18.86
N TYR A 230 -8.69 8.49 -19.46
CA TYR A 230 -9.16 7.27 -18.81
C TYR A 230 -8.03 6.23 -18.67
N LEU A 231 -7.12 6.16 -19.65
CA LEU A 231 -5.93 5.32 -19.57
C LEU A 231 -4.89 5.89 -18.59
N LYS A 232 -4.70 7.22 -18.52
CA LYS A 232 -3.93 7.86 -17.42
C LYS A 232 -4.53 7.62 -16.03
N SER A 233 -5.85 7.46 -15.94
CA SER A 233 -6.53 7.08 -14.70
C SER A 233 -6.32 5.61 -14.31
N LEU A 234 -5.98 4.74 -15.27
CA LEU A 234 -5.65 3.33 -15.05
C LEU A 234 -4.14 3.09 -14.87
N GLU A 235 -3.29 3.97 -15.41
CA GLU A 235 -1.85 4.03 -15.10
C GLU A 235 -1.56 4.26 -13.60
N GLY A 236 -2.54 4.78 -12.84
CA GLY A 236 -2.47 4.95 -11.38
C GLY A 236 -2.97 3.75 -10.57
N VAL A 237 -3.50 2.70 -11.20
CA VAL A 237 -3.82 1.45 -10.50
C VAL A 237 -2.53 0.68 -10.40
N LEU A 238 -1.92 0.71 -9.22
CA LEU A 238 -1.05 -0.32 -8.66
C LEU A 238 -0.93 -1.52 -9.58
N SER A 239 -0.02 -1.43 -10.55
CA SER A 239 0.18 -2.53 -11.47
C SER A 239 0.80 -3.61 -10.62
N ASP A 240 0.00 -4.61 -10.28
CA ASP A 240 0.53 -5.81 -9.66
C ASP A 240 1.59 -6.34 -10.63
N ILE A 241 2.84 -6.31 -10.18
CA ILE A 241 3.98 -6.77 -10.93
C ILE A 241 4.28 -8.16 -10.44
N LEU A 242 4.51 -9.04 -11.40
CA LEU A 242 5.15 -10.31 -11.11
C LEU A 242 6.65 -10.06 -11.18
N ALA A 243 7.29 -10.06 -10.03
CA ALA A 243 8.73 -9.93 -9.89
C ALA A 243 9.36 -11.30 -9.71
N ALA A 244 10.55 -11.47 -10.27
CA ALA A 244 11.28 -12.72 -10.28
C ALA A 244 12.72 -12.50 -9.76
N PRO A 245 12.91 -12.04 -8.50
CA PRO A 245 14.23 -11.97 -7.90
C PRO A 245 14.89 -13.35 -7.90
N CYS A 246 16.21 -13.33 -8.15
CA CYS A 246 17.05 -14.53 -8.26
C CYS A 246 18.04 -14.59 -7.10
N CYS A 247 17.90 -15.62 -6.27
CA CYS A 247 18.77 -15.83 -5.11
C CYS A 247 20.22 -15.97 -5.54
N LYS A 248 21.08 -15.02 -5.15
CA LYS A 248 22.50 -15.08 -5.52
C LYS A 248 23.23 -16.33 -5.02
N THR A 249 22.74 -16.96 -3.95
CA THR A 249 23.38 -18.13 -3.34
C THR A 249 22.99 -19.43 -4.04
N CYS A 250 21.70 -19.62 -4.36
CA CYS A 250 21.20 -20.88 -4.94
C CYS A 250 20.67 -20.76 -6.38
N LEU A 251 20.72 -19.55 -6.96
CA LEU A 251 20.21 -19.18 -8.29
C LEU A 251 18.73 -19.49 -8.52
N LYS A 252 17.99 -19.77 -7.43
CA LYS A 252 16.56 -20.03 -7.50
C LYS A 252 15.81 -18.72 -7.71
N VAL A 253 14.97 -18.70 -8.74
CA VAL A 253 14.05 -17.61 -9.01
C VAL A 253 12.76 -17.85 -8.22
N SER A 254 12.35 -16.83 -7.47
CA SER A 254 11.10 -16.86 -6.69
C SER A 254 10.16 -15.81 -7.23
N LEU A 255 8.93 -16.21 -7.56
CA LEU A 255 7.91 -15.29 -8.06
C LEU A 255 7.20 -14.59 -6.91
N PHE A 256 7.19 -13.27 -6.93
CA PHE A 256 6.54 -12.41 -5.96
C PHE A 256 5.54 -11.48 -6.63
N ARG A 257 4.46 -11.16 -5.90
CA ARG A 257 3.54 -10.09 -6.28
C ARG A 257 3.93 -8.80 -5.58
N MET A 258 4.22 -7.79 -6.40
CA MET A 258 4.71 -6.48 -5.96
C MET A 258 3.85 -5.37 -6.53
N ALA A 259 3.92 -4.21 -5.90
CA ALA A 259 3.42 -2.97 -6.44
C ALA A 259 4.59 -2.00 -6.54
N LEU A 260 5.07 -1.71 -7.76
CA LEU A 260 6.07 -0.68 -8.00
C LEU A 260 5.40 0.63 -8.36
N TRP A 261 5.97 1.72 -7.86
CA TRP A 261 5.49 3.09 -8.02
C TRP A 261 6.42 3.91 -8.90
N GLU A 262 7.70 3.55 -8.91
CA GLU A 262 8.74 4.14 -9.74
C GLU A 262 9.47 2.98 -10.44
N HIS A 263 10.15 3.26 -11.56
CA HIS A 263 10.99 2.26 -12.21
C HIS A 263 12.15 1.91 -11.27
N PRO A 264 12.32 0.64 -10.88
CA PRO A 264 13.43 0.25 -10.01
C PRO A 264 14.75 0.44 -10.78
N GLY A 265 15.76 1.03 -10.15
CA GLY A 265 17.12 1.03 -10.70
C GLY A 265 17.77 -0.36 -10.60
N GLU A 266 18.92 -0.56 -11.25
CA GLU A 266 19.65 -1.85 -11.29
C GLU A 266 20.03 -2.39 -9.91
N SER A 267 20.17 -1.50 -8.92
CA SER A 267 20.49 -1.85 -7.54
C SER A 267 19.26 -1.91 -6.64
N ALA A 268 18.05 -2.03 -7.19
CA ALA A 268 16.83 -2.12 -6.40
C ALA A 268 16.85 -3.40 -5.56
N GLN A 269 16.55 -3.27 -4.28
CA GLN A 269 16.55 -4.35 -3.32
C GLN A 269 15.15 -4.56 -2.75
N VAL A 270 14.82 -5.82 -2.55
CA VAL A 270 13.56 -6.27 -1.98
C VAL A 270 13.80 -6.64 -0.54
N TYR A 271 13.01 -6.05 0.34
CA TYR A 271 13.08 -6.27 1.77
C TYR A 271 11.74 -6.80 2.28
N ARG A 272 11.75 -7.77 3.20
CA ARG A 272 10.58 -8.13 4.00
C ARG A 272 10.59 -7.42 5.34
N ILE A 273 9.40 -7.19 5.89
CA ILE A 273 9.20 -6.73 7.27
C ILE A 273 8.80 -7.96 8.10
N PRO A 274 9.69 -8.51 8.94
CA PRO A 274 9.42 -9.73 9.70
C PRO A 274 8.19 -9.60 10.60
N GLY A 275 7.39 -10.67 10.68
CA GLY A 275 6.15 -10.76 11.47
C GLY A 275 4.93 -10.07 10.84
N LEU A 276 5.15 -9.07 9.98
CA LEU A 276 4.08 -8.22 9.49
C LEU A 276 3.12 -9.00 8.57
N ARG A 277 1.82 -8.94 8.90
CA ARG A 277 0.75 -9.58 8.13
C ARG A 277 -0.50 -8.71 8.10
N PHE A 278 -1.09 -8.60 6.93
CA PHE A 278 -2.42 -8.03 6.74
C PHE A 278 -3.38 -9.10 6.22
N ARG A 279 -4.67 -8.74 6.15
CA ARG A 279 -5.71 -9.66 5.66
C ARG A 279 -5.41 -10.14 4.24
N GLN A 280 -4.89 -9.25 3.40
CA GLN A 280 -4.48 -9.57 2.04
C GLN A 280 -2.98 -9.92 1.95
N SER A 281 -2.39 -10.57 2.94
CA SER A 281 -1.00 -11.04 2.83
C SER A 281 -0.78 -12.35 3.60
N LEU A 282 0.29 -13.06 3.24
CA LEU A 282 0.86 -14.10 4.10
C LEU A 282 1.58 -13.50 5.31
N PRO A 283 1.81 -14.31 6.37
CA PRO A 283 2.86 -14.02 7.33
C PRO A 283 4.19 -13.76 6.61
N ASN A 284 4.91 -12.70 7.00
CA ASN A 284 6.15 -12.26 6.33
C ASN A 284 5.99 -11.91 4.84
N GLY A 285 4.75 -11.73 4.38
CA GLY A 285 4.43 -11.49 2.98
C GLY A 285 4.45 -10.03 2.57
N VAL A 286 4.79 -9.11 3.49
CA VAL A 286 4.81 -7.68 3.24
C VAL A 286 6.22 -7.12 3.39
N GLY A 287 6.53 -6.14 2.55
CA GLY A 287 7.88 -5.64 2.41
C GLY A 287 7.97 -4.37 1.59
N LEU A 288 9.20 -3.87 1.45
CA LEU A 288 9.54 -2.66 0.71
C LEU A 288 10.46 -3.00 -0.46
N VAL A 289 10.27 -2.29 -1.57
CA VAL A 289 11.24 -2.27 -2.66
C VAL A 289 11.97 -0.94 -2.58
N ILE A 290 13.28 -1.00 -2.39
CA ILE A 290 14.12 0.18 -2.15
C ILE A 290 15.14 0.31 -3.28
N SER A 291 15.22 1.48 -3.91
CA SER A 291 16.22 1.80 -4.93
C SER A 291 16.83 3.16 -4.63
N ALA A 292 18.17 3.26 -4.69
CA ALA A 292 18.91 4.49 -4.33
C ALA A 292 18.48 5.11 -2.99
N GLY A 293 18.20 4.28 -1.98
CA GLY A 293 17.76 4.72 -0.65
C GLY A 293 16.31 5.22 -0.57
N ARG A 294 15.52 5.03 -1.63
CA ARG A 294 14.11 5.47 -1.71
C ARG A 294 13.18 4.28 -1.85
N ILE A 295 12.00 4.38 -1.26
CA ILE A 295 10.95 3.36 -1.43
C ILE A 295 10.31 3.58 -2.81
N VAL A 296 10.53 2.63 -3.71
CA VAL A 296 10.00 2.64 -5.09
C VAL A 296 8.85 1.65 -5.28
N GLY A 297 8.50 0.89 -4.24
CA GLY A 297 7.39 -0.04 -4.27
C GLY A 297 7.23 -0.80 -2.96
N ARG A 298 6.25 -1.71 -2.95
CA ARG A 298 5.99 -2.62 -1.83
C ARG A 298 5.83 -4.06 -2.31
N LEU A 299 6.23 -4.99 -1.47
CA LEU A 299 5.90 -6.40 -1.59
C LEU A 299 4.53 -6.62 -0.92
N VAL A 300 3.61 -7.29 -1.62
CA VAL A 300 2.24 -7.54 -1.13
C VAL A 300 2.05 -9.02 -0.78
N TYR A 301 2.85 -9.92 -1.40
CA TYR A 301 2.81 -11.35 -1.13
C TYR A 301 4.19 -12.03 -1.32
N GLY A 302 4.82 -12.46 -0.22
CA GLY A 302 5.91 -13.45 -0.16
C GLY A 302 5.52 -14.55 0.84
N THR A 303 5.90 -15.82 0.71
CA THR A 303 7.26 -16.38 0.87
C THR A 303 7.29 -17.82 0.31
N PRO A 304 8.46 -18.40 -0.09
CA PRO A 304 9.43 -18.86 0.90
C PRO A 304 10.83 -18.31 0.63
N ALA A 305 11.59 -18.21 1.71
CA ALA A 305 13.03 -17.98 1.67
C ALA A 305 13.75 -19.15 0.97
#